data_AF-A0A7J2XXZ1-F1
#
_entry.id   AF-A0A7J2XXZ1-F1
#
_cell.length_a   1.000
_cell.length_b   1.000
_cell.length_c   1.000
_cell.angle_alpha   90.00
_cell.angle_beta   90.00
_cell.angle_gamma   90.00
#
_symmetry.space_group_name_H-M   'P 1'
#
loop_
_entity.id
_entity.type
_entity.pdbx_description
1 polymer ?
#
loop_
_entity_poly.entity_id
_entity_poly.type
_entity_poly.pdbx_seq_one_letter_code
_entity_poly.pdbx_strand_id
1 'polypeptide(L)'
;MRLYWDPLENVPLISRRLGETVTVPISKVSDPRPAFDWDLKLLRGVLEDQFGAGAYEDLIINEVVLLGRAPYLDTSYEVISDGTILGHLFFDIYEFKWYFRPNLPSLVRIGHRIERKSIYGRRGEEIGEARPGDPKYLLLENGIAERIGNKYVVIKEFKRAREPLDVKNSWSKVISVNEPSVLSKEFESIRMIWRLTKGKRAIVSFSGGKDSSVLLEIVRRSDIDFLTYFNDTGLELP
;
A
#
# COMPACT_ATOMS: atom_id res chain seq x y z
N MET A 1 -10.77 -6.51 -1.52
CA MET A 1 -9.66 -7.29 -2.11
C MET A 1 -8.90 -8.03 -1.01
N ARG A 2 -8.07 -9.04 -1.31
CA ARG A 2 -7.12 -9.63 -0.35
C ARG A 2 -5.70 -9.44 -0.90
N LEU A 3 -4.78 -8.96 -0.07
CA LEU A 3 -3.36 -8.88 -0.42
C LEU A 3 -2.62 -10.06 0.22
N TYR A 4 -1.99 -10.86 -0.63
CA TYR A 4 -1.13 -11.96 -0.23
C TYR A 4 0.34 -11.54 -0.32
N TRP A 5 1.17 -12.13 0.53
CA TRP A 5 2.59 -11.85 0.60
C TRP A 5 3.37 -13.15 0.76
N ASP A 6 4.47 -13.26 0.02
CA ASP A 6 5.43 -14.35 0.13
C ASP A 6 6.41 -14.04 1.27
N PRO A 7 6.43 -14.82 2.37
CA PRO A 7 7.31 -14.57 3.49
C PRO A 7 8.78 -14.89 3.20
N LEU A 8 9.07 -15.76 2.23
CA LEU A 8 10.43 -16.21 1.91
C LEU A 8 11.14 -15.22 0.99
N GLU A 9 10.42 -14.69 0.00
CA GLU A 9 10.97 -13.70 -0.93
C GLU A 9 10.67 -12.25 -0.53
N ASN A 10 9.79 -12.07 0.44
CA ASN A 10 9.31 -10.78 0.94
C ASN A 10 8.71 -9.90 -0.17
N VAL A 11 7.82 -10.48 -0.98
CA VAL A 11 7.15 -9.78 -2.08
C VAL A 11 5.62 -9.98 -2.05
N PRO A 12 4.84 -9.00 -2.53
CA PRO A 12 3.40 -9.16 -2.73
C PRO A 12 3.11 -10.19 -3.82
N LEU A 13 1.97 -10.87 -3.68
CA LEU A 13 1.53 -11.91 -4.60
C LEU A 13 0.23 -11.50 -5.33
N ILE A 14 0.21 -11.62 -6.65
CA ILE A 14 -0.93 -11.35 -7.54
C ILE A 14 -2.05 -12.39 -7.34
N SER A 15 -1.69 -13.60 -6.92
CA SER A 15 -2.64 -14.66 -6.60
C SER A 15 -2.11 -15.51 -5.47
N ARG A 16 -3.03 -16.11 -4.69
CA ARG A 16 -2.64 -17.07 -3.65
C ARG A 16 -1.89 -18.24 -4.26
N ARG A 17 -0.74 -18.59 -3.66
CA ARG A 17 0.08 -19.75 -4.03
C ARG A 17 -0.15 -20.93 -3.11
N LEU A 18 0.21 -22.12 -3.59
CA LEU A 18 0.37 -23.30 -2.76
C LEU A 18 1.62 -23.10 -1.90
N GLY A 19 1.50 -23.29 -0.58
CA GLY A 19 2.58 -23.05 0.38
C GLY A 19 2.25 -21.99 1.42
N GLU A 20 3.26 -21.60 2.20
CA GLU A 20 3.11 -20.58 3.23
C GLU A 20 2.92 -19.21 2.60
N THR A 21 1.77 -18.59 2.88
CA THR A 21 1.44 -17.26 2.38
C THR A 21 0.89 -16.44 3.53
N VAL A 22 1.29 -15.17 3.57
CA VAL A 22 0.81 -14.22 4.58
C VAL A 22 -0.31 -13.41 3.97
N THR A 23 -1.40 -13.23 4.70
CA THR A 23 -2.44 -12.26 4.31
C THR A 23 -2.19 -10.95 5.03
N VAL A 24 -1.99 -9.88 4.28
CA VAL A 24 -1.84 -8.53 4.85
C VAL A 24 -3.24 -7.99 5.15
N PRO A 25 -3.52 -7.53 6.40
CA PRO A 25 -4.87 -7.13 6.81
C PRO A 25 -5.24 -5.71 6.33
N ILE A 26 -5.24 -5.51 5.01
CA ILE A 26 -5.57 -4.24 4.35
C ILE A 26 -7.02 -3.83 4.57
N SER A 27 -7.29 -2.53 4.49
CA SER A 27 -8.65 -1.97 4.54
C SER A 27 -9.54 -2.55 3.43
N LYS A 28 -10.85 -2.67 3.69
CA LYS A 28 -11.81 -3.28 2.73
C LYS A 28 -11.85 -2.57 1.38
N VAL A 29 -11.71 -1.24 1.41
CA VAL A 29 -11.70 -0.34 0.24
C VAL A 29 -10.30 -0.19 -0.38
N SER A 30 -9.30 -0.85 0.21
CA SER A 30 -7.91 -0.74 -0.22
C SER A 30 -7.69 -1.52 -1.51
N ASP A 31 -7.08 -0.84 -2.47
CA ASP A 31 -6.55 -1.41 -3.70
C ASP A 31 -5.06 -1.05 -3.78
N PRO A 32 -4.17 -1.83 -3.11
CA PRO A 32 -2.76 -1.48 -3.02
C PRO A 32 -2.07 -1.43 -4.37
N ARG A 33 -1.37 -0.32 -4.63
CA ARG A 33 -0.53 -0.12 -5.81
C ARG A 33 0.94 0.09 -5.41
N PRO A 34 1.91 -0.14 -6.31
CA PRO A 34 3.27 0.34 -6.11
C PRO A 34 3.30 1.83 -5.71
N ALA A 35 4.14 2.16 -4.73
CA ALA A 35 4.51 3.54 -4.46
C ALA A 35 5.43 4.03 -5.57
N PHE A 36 5.09 5.16 -6.20
CA PHE A 36 5.92 5.81 -7.21
C PHE A 36 6.86 6.83 -6.57
N ASP A 37 7.78 7.38 -7.35
CA ASP A 37 8.80 8.31 -6.89
C ASP A 37 8.25 9.48 -6.07
N TRP A 38 7.13 10.06 -6.50
CA TRP A 38 6.51 11.16 -5.77
C TRP A 38 5.92 10.70 -4.42
N ASP A 39 5.31 9.52 -4.38
CA ASP A 39 4.79 8.94 -3.14
C ASP A 39 5.92 8.69 -2.14
N LEU A 40 7.04 8.14 -2.60
CA LEU A 40 8.22 7.85 -1.78
C LEU A 40 8.88 9.15 -1.29
N LYS A 41 8.97 10.18 -2.14
CA LYS A 41 9.46 11.51 -1.74
C LYS A 41 8.56 12.16 -0.69
N LEU A 42 7.24 12.07 -0.86
CA LEU A 42 6.28 12.56 0.13
C LEU A 42 6.45 11.82 1.46
N LEU A 43 6.44 10.48 1.43
CA LEU A 43 6.60 9.65 2.61
C LEU A 43 7.90 9.97 3.36
N ARG A 44 9.01 10.11 2.62
CA ARG A 44 10.30 10.55 3.15
C ARG A 44 10.21 11.88 3.87
N GLY A 45 9.73 12.92 3.18
CA GLY A 45 9.64 14.26 3.76
C GLY A 45 8.79 14.29 5.03
N VAL A 46 7.68 13.54 5.04
CA VAL A 46 6.78 13.44 6.20
C VAL A 46 7.45 12.71 7.38
N LEU A 47 8.12 11.60 7.13
CA LEU A 47 8.82 10.84 8.19
C LEU A 47 9.98 11.64 8.78
N GLU A 48 10.78 12.28 7.94
CA GLU A 48 11.94 13.07 8.38
C GLU A 48 11.50 14.33 9.16
N ASP A 49 10.42 14.98 8.76
CA ASP A 49 9.82 16.11 9.49
C ASP A 49 9.28 15.69 10.86
N GLN A 50 8.59 14.55 10.95
CA GLN A 50 7.94 14.13 12.20
C GLN A 50 8.86 13.41 13.20
N PHE A 51 9.81 12.61 12.70
CA PHE A 51 10.60 11.69 13.53
C PHE A 51 12.11 11.94 13.37
N GLY A 52 12.49 13.02 12.71
CA GLY A 52 13.87 13.45 12.50
C GLY A 52 14.57 12.77 11.33
N ALA A 53 15.74 13.31 10.95
CA ALA A 53 16.54 12.80 9.84
C ALA A 53 16.87 11.31 9.99
N GLY A 54 16.80 10.56 8.88
CA GLY A 54 17.02 9.11 8.84
C GLY A 54 15.81 8.26 9.22
N ALA A 55 14.67 8.86 9.63
CA ALA A 55 13.47 8.09 9.97
C ALA A 55 12.90 7.30 8.79
N TYR A 56 13.08 7.80 7.55
CA TYR A 56 12.68 7.07 6.35
C TYR A 56 13.50 5.80 6.16
N GLU A 57 14.83 5.89 6.24
CA GLU A 57 15.75 4.75 6.11
C GLU A 57 15.52 3.70 7.20
N ASP A 58 15.24 4.15 8.43
CA ASP A 58 14.93 3.23 9.52
C ASP A 58 13.62 2.47 9.24
N LEU A 59 12.59 3.14 8.71
CA LEU A 59 11.30 2.53 8.46
C LEU A 59 11.28 1.65 7.20
N ILE A 60 11.80 2.17 6.09
CA ILE A 60 11.76 1.58 4.75
C ILE A 60 13.15 1.03 4.41
N ILE A 61 13.42 -0.19 4.89
CA ILE A 61 14.71 -0.88 4.70
C ILE A 61 14.81 -1.64 3.36
N ASN A 62 13.69 -1.69 2.62
CA ASN A 62 13.46 -2.54 1.47
C ASN A 62 12.82 -1.73 0.32
N GLU A 63 12.96 -2.20 -0.92
CA GLU A 63 12.51 -1.45 -2.11
C GLU A 63 11.00 -1.52 -2.33
N VAL A 64 10.37 -2.64 -1.97
CA VAL A 64 8.97 -2.90 -2.32
C VAL A 64 8.02 -2.25 -1.31
N VAL A 65 7.51 -1.08 -1.67
CA VAL A 65 6.48 -0.36 -0.92
C VAL A 65 5.20 -0.29 -1.75
N LEU A 66 4.08 -0.65 -1.12
CA LEU A 66 2.74 -0.46 -1.68
C LEU A 66 1.97 0.61 -0.89
N LEU A 67 1.14 1.37 -1.60
CA LEU A 67 0.16 2.27 -1.02
C LEU A 67 -1.25 1.76 -1.31
N GLY A 68 -2.01 1.52 -0.25
CA GLY A 68 -3.42 1.14 -0.36
C GLY A 68 -4.33 2.22 0.20
N ARG A 69 -5.43 2.56 -0.47
CA ARG A 69 -6.35 3.61 0.03
C ARG A 69 -6.93 3.23 1.40
N ALA A 70 -6.84 4.15 2.35
CA ALA A 70 -7.41 4.00 3.69
C ALA A 70 -8.58 4.96 3.90
N PRO A 71 -9.58 4.61 4.74
CA PRO A 71 -10.64 5.54 5.13
C PRO A 71 -10.09 6.71 5.95
N TYR A 72 -10.37 7.95 5.52
CA TYR A 72 -10.06 9.17 6.25
C TYR A 72 -10.96 10.33 5.77
N LEU A 73 -10.87 11.50 6.41
CA LEU A 73 -11.67 12.68 6.06
C LEU A 73 -11.36 13.19 4.64
N ASP A 74 -10.08 13.15 4.25
CA ASP A 74 -9.58 13.45 2.91
C ASP A 74 -8.77 12.26 2.37
N THR A 75 -7.51 12.48 1.97
CA THR A 75 -6.63 11.50 1.36
C THR A 75 -5.85 10.75 2.43
N SER A 76 -5.85 9.43 2.33
CA SER A 76 -5.10 8.56 3.25
C SER A 76 -4.71 7.24 2.58
N TYR A 77 -3.50 6.80 2.89
CA TYR A 77 -2.90 5.59 2.38
C TYR A 77 -2.35 4.73 3.52
N GLU A 78 -2.66 3.43 3.51
CA GLU A 78 -1.91 2.39 4.20
C GLU A 78 -0.55 2.25 3.52
N VAL A 79 0.53 2.53 4.24
CA VAL A 79 1.90 2.24 3.81
C VAL A 79 2.19 0.78 4.13
N ILE A 80 2.30 -0.04 3.10
CA ILE A 80 2.43 -1.49 3.18
C ILE A 80 3.83 -1.87 2.69
N SER A 81 4.57 -2.58 3.52
CA SER A 81 5.86 -3.17 3.18
C SER A 81 6.09 -4.38 4.09
N ASP A 82 6.98 -5.26 3.67
CA ASP A 82 7.47 -6.34 4.52
C ASP A 82 6.36 -7.25 5.09
N GLY A 83 5.33 -7.49 4.29
CA GLY A 83 4.19 -8.35 4.64
C GLY A 83 3.24 -7.75 5.69
N THR A 84 3.31 -6.45 5.97
CA THR A 84 2.51 -5.80 7.01
C THR A 84 2.16 -4.34 6.68
N ILE A 85 1.28 -3.74 7.47
CA ILE A 85 0.94 -2.32 7.38
C ILE A 85 1.80 -1.56 8.39
N LEU A 86 2.77 -0.79 7.88
CA LEU A 86 3.70 -0.02 8.70
C LEU A 86 3.02 1.18 9.35
N GLY A 87 2.11 1.84 8.65
CA GLY A 87 1.40 3.01 9.17
C GLY A 87 0.50 3.62 8.12
N HIS A 88 -0.10 4.76 8.45
CA HIS A 88 -0.97 5.49 7.52
C HIS A 88 -0.36 6.84 7.20
N LEU A 89 -0.17 7.13 5.91
CA LEU A 89 0.18 8.45 5.39
C LEU A 89 -1.11 9.16 4.99
N PHE A 90 -1.44 10.30 5.61
CA PHE A 90 -2.69 11.00 5.39
C PHE A 90 -2.52 12.51 5.42
N PHE A 91 -3.41 13.22 4.73
CA PHE A 91 -3.47 14.68 4.74
C PHE A 91 -4.45 15.16 5.80
N ASP A 92 -3.96 15.85 6.83
CA ASP A 92 -4.79 16.45 7.88
C ASP A 92 -5.33 17.81 7.40
N ILE A 93 -6.66 17.92 7.31
CA ILE A 93 -7.34 19.12 6.80
C ILE A 93 -7.36 20.28 7.79
N TYR A 94 -7.15 20.05 9.08
CA TYR A 94 -7.16 21.09 10.11
C TYR A 94 -5.79 21.74 10.23
N GLU A 95 -4.73 20.95 10.09
CA GLU A 95 -3.35 21.42 10.09
C GLU A 95 -2.81 21.70 8.68
N PHE A 96 -3.57 21.34 7.65
CA PHE A 96 -3.22 21.47 6.23
C PHE A 96 -1.83 20.89 5.90
N LYS A 97 -1.54 19.74 6.51
CA LYS A 97 -0.22 19.09 6.47
C LYS A 97 -0.37 17.58 6.34
N TRP A 98 0.61 16.94 5.70
CA TRP A 98 0.73 15.49 5.68
C TRP A 98 1.31 14.95 6.98
N TYR A 99 0.75 13.84 7.44
CA TYR A 99 1.20 13.11 8.61
C TYR A 99 1.28 11.60 8.32
N PHE A 100 2.27 10.97 8.92
CA PHE A 100 2.42 9.54 9.04
C PHE A 100 2.05 9.13 10.47
N ARG A 101 0.99 8.32 10.60
CA ARG A 101 0.58 7.66 11.84
C ARG A 101 1.21 6.27 11.93
N PRO A 102 2.14 6.03 12.86
CA PRO A 102 2.75 4.72 13.05
C PRO A 102 1.73 3.65 13.46
N ASN A 103 1.91 2.45 12.93
CA ASN A 103 1.22 1.24 13.39
C ASN A 103 2.19 0.35 14.18
N LEU A 104 1.68 -0.60 14.97
CA LEU A 104 2.53 -1.46 15.83
C LEU A 104 3.76 -2.05 15.10
N PRO A 105 3.66 -2.60 13.87
CA PRO A 105 4.81 -3.15 13.16
C PRO A 105 5.92 -2.13 12.90
N SER A 106 5.61 -0.85 12.68
CA SER A 106 6.64 0.17 12.45
C SER A 106 7.48 0.48 13.68
N LEU A 107 6.96 0.22 14.88
CA LEU A 107 7.61 0.63 16.12
C LEU A 107 8.88 -0.15 16.43
N VAL A 108 9.05 -1.36 15.87
CA VAL A 108 10.32 -2.10 15.97
C VAL A 108 11.46 -1.38 15.25
N ARG A 109 11.14 -0.52 14.27
CA ARG A 109 12.10 0.27 13.48
C ARG A 109 12.21 1.70 13.98
N ILE A 110 11.09 2.42 14.09
CA ILE A 110 11.09 3.86 14.42
C ILE A 110 10.61 4.18 15.83
N GLY A 111 10.24 3.20 16.65
CA GLY A 111 9.70 3.44 17.99
C GLY A 111 10.66 4.16 18.93
N HIS A 112 11.97 4.02 18.71
CA HIS A 112 13.01 4.74 19.45
C HIS A 112 13.06 6.25 19.15
N ARG A 113 12.43 6.69 18.05
CA ARG A 113 12.33 8.10 17.63
C ARG A 113 11.08 8.80 18.16
N ILE A 114 10.20 8.06 18.82
CA ILE A 114 8.91 8.57 19.32
C ILE A 114 9.03 8.71 20.83
N GLU A 115 8.68 9.89 21.34
CA GLU A 115 8.67 10.13 22.78
C GLU A 115 7.73 9.16 23.48
N ARG A 116 8.23 8.49 24.53
CA ARG A 116 7.49 7.48 25.29
C ARG A 116 6.96 8.06 26.59
N LYS A 117 5.68 7.78 26.89
CA LYS A 117 5.09 7.95 28.23
C LYS A 117 4.73 6.58 28.79
N SER A 118 5.26 6.26 29.96
CA SER A 118 4.97 5.00 30.67
C SER A 118 3.61 5.02 31.36
N ILE A 119 2.57 5.08 30.53
CA ILE A 119 1.16 5.05 30.94
C ILE A 119 0.41 4.08 30.02
N TYR A 120 -0.70 3.57 30.53
CA TYR A 120 -1.71 2.86 29.75
C TYR A 120 -2.86 3.81 29.45
N GLY A 121 -3.46 3.68 28.27
CA GLY A 121 -4.65 4.47 27.92
C GLY A 121 -5.61 3.71 27.02
N ARG A 122 -6.88 4.07 27.07
CA ARG A 122 -7.94 3.50 26.22
C ARG A 122 -8.27 4.44 25.07
N ARG A 123 -8.65 3.91 23.92
CA ARG A 123 -9.01 4.75 22.76
C ARG A 123 -10.06 5.82 23.14
N GLY A 124 -9.74 7.08 22.86
CA GLY A 124 -10.55 8.25 23.16
C GLY A 124 -10.23 8.94 24.49
N GLU A 125 -9.41 8.31 25.33
CA GLU A 125 -8.97 8.88 26.61
C GLU A 125 -7.98 10.03 26.41
N GLU A 126 -8.17 11.10 27.18
CA GLU A 126 -7.26 12.23 27.28
C GLU A 126 -6.20 11.94 28.34
N ILE A 127 -4.93 12.01 27.96
CA ILE A 127 -3.80 11.57 28.81
C ILE A 127 -2.87 12.71 29.22
N GLY A 128 -3.25 13.95 28.92
CA GLY A 128 -2.53 15.15 29.36
C GLY A 128 -2.58 16.28 28.34
N GLU A 129 -2.07 17.43 28.77
CA GLU A 129 -1.94 18.63 27.96
C GLU A 129 -0.86 18.48 26.88
N ALA A 130 -1.03 19.24 25.79
CA ALA A 130 -0.07 19.37 24.71
C ALA A 130 0.08 20.84 24.33
N ARG A 131 1.29 21.24 23.94
CA ARG A 131 1.64 22.61 23.56
C ARG A 131 1.95 22.71 22.06
N PRO A 132 1.87 23.91 21.47
CA PRO A 132 2.38 24.13 20.13
C PRO A 132 3.86 23.74 20.04
N GLY A 133 4.21 22.95 19.02
CA GLY A 133 5.56 22.43 18.82
C GLY A 133 5.83 21.06 19.47
N ASP A 134 4.96 20.59 20.36
CA ASP A 134 5.08 19.24 20.90
C ASP A 134 4.90 18.19 19.78
N PRO A 135 5.50 16.99 19.92
CA PRO A 135 5.39 15.91 18.95
C PRO A 135 3.93 15.58 18.60
N LYS A 136 3.66 15.24 17.33
CA LYS A 136 2.31 14.84 16.90
C LYS A 136 1.85 13.55 17.58
N TYR A 137 2.77 12.65 17.91
CA TYR A 137 2.47 11.35 18.51
C TYR A 137 3.33 11.05 19.74
N LEU A 138 2.71 10.41 20.73
CA LEU A 138 3.40 9.81 21.88
C LEU A 138 3.19 8.31 21.91
N LEU A 139 4.25 7.56 22.21
CA LEU A 139 4.20 6.12 22.39
C LEU A 139 3.83 5.80 23.84
N LEU A 140 2.80 4.98 24.03
CA LEU A 140 2.33 4.51 25.33
C LEU A 140 2.73 3.06 25.54
N GLU A 141 2.54 2.51 26.74
CA GLU A 141 2.85 1.10 27.03
C GLU A 141 1.98 0.14 26.21
N ASN A 142 0.75 0.53 25.89
CA ASN A 142 -0.22 -0.30 25.17
C ASN A 142 -0.70 0.29 23.84
N GLY A 143 -0.14 1.40 23.37
CA GLY A 143 -0.76 2.13 22.28
C GLY A 143 -0.02 3.38 21.84
N ILE A 144 -0.73 4.25 21.15
CA ILE A 144 -0.22 5.54 20.68
C ILE A 144 -1.28 6.62 20.91
N ALA A 145 -0.83 7.78 21.35
CA ALA A 145 -1.64 8.98 21.49
C ALA A 145 -1.26 10.01 20.42
N GLU A 146 -2.23 10.83 20.04
CA GLU A 146 -2.09 11.91 19.06
C GLU A 146 -2.36 13.25 19.73
N ARG A 147 -1.57 14.26 19.35
CA ARG A 147 -1.83 15.66 19.71
C ARG A 147 -3.01 16.19 18.91
N ILE A 148 -4.05 16.61 19.63
CA ILE A 148 -5.27 17.22 19.06
C ILE A 148 -5.52 18.52 19.83
N GLY A 149 -5.26 19.67 19.18
CA GLY A 149 -5.34 20.97 19.84
C GLY A 149 -4.32 21.10 20.98
N ASN A 150 -4.80 21.30 22.20
CA ASN A 150 -4.01 21.50 23.42
C ASN A 150 -3.89 20.24 24.29
N LYS A 151 -4.16 19.05 23.74
CA LYS A 151 -4.16 17.80 24.50
C LYS A 151 -3.67 16.60 23.70
N TYR A 152 -3.30 15.55 24.42
CA TYR A 152 -3.02 14.23 23.89
C TYR A 152 -4.20 13.30 24.11
N VAL A 153 -4.66 12.67 23.02
CA VAL A 153 -5.76 11.70 23.04
C VAL A 153 -5.27 10.37 22.51
N VAL A 154 -5.59 9.28 23.22
CA VAL A 154 -5.25 7.92 22.78
C VAL A 154 -6.06 7.59 21.53
N ILE A 155 -5.37 7.38 20.40
CA ILE A 155 -6.03 7.09 19.13
C ILE A 155 -6.10 5.60 18.81
N LYS A 156 -5.17 4.81 19.35
CA LYS A 156 -5.09 3.37 19.06
C LYS A 156 -4.39 2.61 20.18
N GLU A 157 -5.04 1.53 20.60
CA GLU A 157 -4.45 0.48 21.41
C GLU A 157 -3.86 -0.59 20.48
N PHE A 158 -2.62 -0.97 20.75
CA PHE A 158 -1.95 -2.03 20.02
C PHE A 158 -2.33 -3.38 20.61
N LYS A 159 -2.74 -4.28 19.72
CA LYS A 159 -2.99 -5.68 20.06
C LYS A 159 -1.76 -6.49 19.65
N ARG A 160 -1.97 -7.59 18.92
CA ARG A 160 -0.91 -8.28 18.17
C ARG A 160 -0.93 -7.83 16.73
N ALA A 161 0.25 -7.62 16.19
CA ALA A 161 0.50 -7.50 14.77
C ALA A 161 1.67 -8.42 14.40
N ARG A 162 1.74 -8.81 13.13
CA ARG A 162 2.91 -9.49 12.60
C ARG A 162 4.03 -8.46 12.49
N GLU A 163 5.22 -8.84 12.95
CA GLU A 163 6.42 -8.03 12.77
C GLU A 163 6.77 -7.92 11.27
N PRO A 164 7.32 -6.79 10.82
CA PRO A 164 7.81 -6.66 9.46
C PRO A 164 8.84 -7.76 9.16
N LEU A 165 8.74 -8.37 7.98
CA LEU A 165 9.75 -9.31 7.50
C LEU A 165 11.12 -8.61 7.35
N ASP A 166 12.18 -9.30 7.75
CA ASP A 166 13.57 -8.85 7.62
C ASP A 166 14.30 -9.65 6.53
N VAL A 167 13.70 -9.67 5.33
CA VAL A 167 14.24 -10.34 4.16
C VAL A 167 14.34 -9.32 3.04
N LYS A 168 15.48 -9.26 2.34
CA LYS A 168 15.68 -8.32 1.25
C LYS A 168 14.76 -8.62 0.06
N ASN A 169 14.09 -7.56 -0.42
CA ASN A 169 13.23 -7.61 -1.59
C ASN A 169 13.64 -6.61 -2.67
N SER A 170 13.08 -6.77 -3.86
CA SER A 170 13.26 -5.88 -5.01
C SER A 170 12.09 -6.02 -5.98
N TRP A 171 11.88 -5.03 -6.84
CA TRP A 171 10.86 -5.13 -7.90
C TRP A 171 11.15 -6.24 -8.90
N SER A 172 12.42 -6.56 -9.16
CA SER A 172 12.79 -7.70 -10.00
C SER A 172 12.32 -9.03 -9.42
N LYS A 173 12.40 -9.21 -8.09
CA LYS A 173 11.83 -10.38 -7.40
C LYS A 173 10.31 -10.39 -7.48
N VAL A 174 9.64 -9.24 -7.33
CA VAL A 174 8.17 -9.18 -7.47
C VAL A 174 7.75 -9.74 -8.83
N ILE A 175 8.45 -9.34 -9.90
CA ILE A 175 8.18 -9.81 -11.27
C ILE A 175 8.46 -11.31 -11.39
N SER A 176 9.67 -11.78 -11.08
CA SER A 176 10.06 -13.18 -11.27
C SER A 176 9.22 -14.14 -10.44
N VAL A 177 8.94 -13.77 -9.19
CA VAL A 177 8.06 -14.55 -8.32
C VAL A 177 6.71 -14.63 -8.99
N ASN A 178 6.07 -13.51 -9.38
CA ASN A 178 4.68 -13.52 -9.86
C ASN A 178 4.48 -13.96 -11.32
N GLU A 179 5.52 -14.03 -12.14
CA GLU A 179 5.45 -14.32 -13.57
C GLU A 179 4.61 -15.57 -13.91
N PRO A 180 4.79 -16.75 -13.26
CA PRO A 180 3.96 -17.91 -13.55
C PRO A 180 2.46 -17.67 -13.35
N SER A 181 2.10 -16.87 -12.35
CA SER A 181 0.70 -16.53 -12.05
C SER A 181 0.11 -15.57 -13.08
N VAL A 182 0.93 -14.64 -13.60
CA VAL A 182 0.52 -13.72 -14.68
C VAL A 182 0.33 -14.49 -15.98
N LEU A 183 1.28 -15.37 -16.34
CA LEU A 183 1.19 -16.22 -17.53
C LEU A 183 -0.05 -17.12 -17.47
N SER A 184 -0.36 -17.71 -16.31
CA SER A 184 -1.59 -18.51 -16.14
C SER A 184 -2.85 -17.67 -16.43
N LYS A 185 -2.93 -16.44 -15.93
CA LYS A 185 -4.06 -15.53 -16.18
C LYS A 185 -4.15 -15.13 -17.66
N GLU A 186 -3.01 -14.94 -18.31
CA GLU A 186 -2.94 -14.68 -19.75
C GLU A 186 -3.53 -15.85 -20.54
N PHE A 187 -3.10 -17.09 -20.27
CA PHE A 187 -3.64 -18.29 -20.91
C PHE A 187 -5.15 -18.47 -20.67
N GLU A 188 -5.62 -18.24 -19.45
CA GLU A 188 -7.04 -18.27 -19.12
C GLU A 188 -7.84 -17.22 -19.92
N SER A 189 -7.29 -16.02 -20.07
CA SER A 189 -7.91 -14.93 -20.82
C SER A 189 -7.97 -15.24 -22.32
N ILE A 190 -6.88 -15.74 -22.92
CA ILE A 190 -6.85 -16.20 -24.31
C ILE A 190 -7.90 -17.29 -24.55
N ARG A 191 -7.96 -18.29 -23.65
CA ARG A 191 -8.96 -19.37 -23.72
C ARG A 191 -10.38 -18.81 -23.62
N MET A 192 -10.62 -17.83 -22.76
CA MET A 192 -11.93 -17.17 -22.63
C MET A 192 -12.34 -16.47 -23.92
N ILE A 193 -11.43 -15.72 -24.55
CA ILE A 193 -11.68 -15.05 -25.84
C ILE A 193 -12.07 -16.11 -26.89
N TRP A 194 -11.29 -17.18 -27.05
CA TRP A 194 -11.61 -18.28 -27.97
C TRP A 194 -12.99 -18.88 -27.74
N ARG A 195 -13.38 -19.10 -26.48
CA ARG A 195 -14.69 -19.66 -26.12
C ARG A 195 -15.84 -18.72 -26.47
N LEU A 196 -15.65 -17.41 -26.27
CA LEU A 196 -16.68 -16.40 -26.54
C LEU A 196 -16.86 -16.15 -28.03
N THR A 197 -15.77 -16.01 -28.77
CA THR A 197 -15.80 -15.76 -30.21
C THR A 197 -16.08 -17.03 -31.01
N LYS A 198 -15.78 -18.21 -30.45
CA LYS A 198 -15.74 -19.51 -31.15
C LYS A 198 -14.85 -19.46 -32.40
N GLY A 199 -13.76 -18.70 -32.32
CA GLY A 199 -12.83 -18.49 -33.43
C GLY A 199 -13.35 -17.56 -34.54
N LYS A 200 -14.52 -16.92 -34.34
CA LYS A 200 -15.02 -15.90 -35.27
C LYS A 200 -14.31 -14.58 -35.05
N ARG A 201 -14.35 -13.73 -36.08
CA ARG A 201 -13.80 -12.38 -36.02
C ARG A 201 -14.38 -11.57 -34.85
N ALA A 202 -13.51 -10.93 -34.08
CA ALA A 202 -13.89 -10.07 -32.95
C ALA A 202 -13.74 -8.58 -33.28
N ILE A 203 -14.44 -7.73 -32.55
CA ILE A 203 -14.19 -6.28 -32.51
C ILE A 203 -13.61 -5.98 -31.13
N VAL A 204 -12.43 -5.36 -31.09
CA VAL A 204 -11.71 -4.98 -29.87
C VAL A 204 -11.78 -3.48 -29.71
N SER A 205 -12.46 -3.02 -28.66
CA SER A 205 -12.45 -1.61 -28.30
C SER A 205 -11.12 -1.27 -27.62
N PHE A 206 -10.39 -0.31 -28.16
CA PHE A 206 -9.12 0.17 -27.62
C PHE A 206 -9.26 1.66 -27.34
N SER A 207 -9.12 2.09 -26.08
CA SER A 207 -9.12 3.52 -25.77
C SER A 207 -7.71 4.10 -25.86
N GLY A 208 -6.69 3.30 -25.47
CA GLY A 208 -5.29 3.68 -25.24
C GLY A 208 -4.89 3.74 -23.75
N GLY A 209 -5.84 3.48 -22.85
CA GLY A 209 -5.60 3.23 -21.44
C GLY A 209 -4.96 1.87 -21.16
N LYS A 210 -4.47 1.69 -19.92
CA LYS A 210 -3.78 0.48 -19.44
C LYS A 210 -4.57 -0.81 -19.68
N ASP A 211 -5.84 -0.84 -19.28
CA ASP A 211 -6.67 -2.04 -19.39
C ASP A 211 -6.96 -2.41 -20.85
N SER A 212 -7.24 -1.39 -21.68
CA SER A 212 -7.49 -1.60 -23.11
C SER A 212 -6.24 -2.04 -23.87
N SER A 213 -5.06 -1.59 -23.43
CA SER A 213 -3.77 -2.02 -23.97
C SER A 213 -3.47 -3.49 -23.64
N VAL A 214 -3.72 -3.89 -22.38
CA VAL A 214 -3.58 -5.29 -21.97
C VAL A 214 -4.55 -6.18 -22.74
N LEU A 215 -5.82 -5.78 -22.87
CA LEU A 215 -6.80 -6.53 -23.64
C LEU A 215 -6.38 -6.69 -25.10
N LEU A 216 -5.92 -5.61 -25.74
CA LEU A 216 -5.46 -5.64 -27.13
C LEU A 216 -4.30 -6.62 -27.32
N GLU A 217 -3.31 -6.62 -26.42
CA GLU A 217 -2.19 -7.55 -26.48
C GLU A 217 -2.63 -9.01 -26.25
N ILE A 218 -3.56 -9.26 -25.31
CA ILE A 218 -4.11 -10.61 -25.09
C ILE A 218 -4.85 -11.10 -26.34
N VAL A 219 -5.66 -10.26 -26.99
CA VAL A 219 -6.34 -10.63 -28.24
C VAL A 219 -5.32 -10.89 -29.35
N ARG A 220 -4.29 -10.05 -29.49
CA ARG A 220 -3.21 -10.23 -30.46
C ARG A 220 -2.50 -11.58 -30.29
N ARG A 221 -2.30 -12.02 -29.04
CA ARG A 221 -1.71 -13.32 -28.70
C ARG A 221 -2.68 -14.50 -28.81
N SER A 222 -3.97 -14.24 -29.00
CA SER A 222 -4.97 -15.30 -29.14
C SER A 222 -5.04 -15.91 -30.53
N ASP A 223 -4.36 -15.36 -31.54
CA ASP A 223 -4.42 -15.79 -32.96
C ASP A 223 -5.82 -15.77 -33.60
N ILE A 224 -6.77 -15.04 -33.02
CA ILE A 224 -8.11 -14.83 -33.58
C ILE A 224 -8.06 -13.61 -34.51
N ASP A 225 -8.81 -13.64 -35.63
CA ASP A 225 -8.99 -12.45 -36.46
C ASP A 225 -9.76 -11.37 -35.70
N PHE A 226 -9.31 -10.11 -35.75
CA PHE A 226 -9.98 -9.02 -35.07
C PHE A 226 -9.87 -7.70 -35.81
N LEU A 227 -10.83 -6.82 -35.55
CA LEU A 227 -10.77 -5.40 -35.88
C LEU A 227 -10.62 -4.61 -34.60
N THR A 228 -9.71 -3.63 -34.61
CA THR A 228 -9.61 -2.67 -33.50
C THR A 228 -10.49 -1.48 -33.79
N TYR A 229 -11.36 -1.16 -32.84
CA TYR A 229 -12.10 0.10 -32.81
C TYR A 229 -11.42 1.02 -31.81
N PHE A 230 -10.74 2.05 -32.30
CA PHE A 230 -10.11 3.05 -31.43
C PHE A 230 -11.18 4.04 -30.95
N ASN A 231 -11.31 4.20 -29.64
CA ASN A 231 -12.23 5.14 -29.03
C ASN A 231 -11.45 6.30 -28.40
N ASP A 232 -11.28 7.36 -29.18
CA ASP A 232 -10.66 8.60 -28.72
C ASP A 232 -11.62 9.34 -27.77
N THR A 233 -11.30 9.28 -26.47
CA THR A 233 -12.08 9.98 -25.44
C THR A 233 -11.65 11.43 -25.26
N GLY A 234 -10.59 11.89 -25.96
CA GLY A 234 -9.96 13.20 -25.76
C GLY A 234 -9.27 13.38 -24.40
N LEU A 235 -9.23 12.34 -23.56
CA LEU A 235 -8.61 12.32 -22.22
C LEU A 235 -7.24 11.63 -22.21
N GLU A 236 -6.81 11.11 -23.35
CA GLU A 236 -5.52 10.45 -23.48
C GLU A 236 -4.42 11.50 -23.62
N LEU A 237 -3.30 11.32 -22.91
CA LEU A 237 -2.16 12.20 -23.05
C LEU A 237 -1.55 12.00 -24.46
N PRO A 238 -1.19 13.07 -25.18
CA PRO A 238 -0.56 12.98 -26.50
C PRO A 238 0.78 12.23 -26.46
#